data_AF-A0A8R7QCA5-F1
#
_entry.id   AF-A0A8R7QCA5-F1
#
_cell.length_a   1.000
_cell.length_b   1.000
_cell.length_c   1.000
_cell.angle_alpha   90.00
_cell.angle_beta   90.00
_cell.angle_gamma   90.00
#
_symmetry.space_group_name_H-M   'P 1'
#
loop_
_entity.id
_entity.type
_entity.pdbx_description
1 polymer ?
#
loop_
_entity_poly.entity_id
_entity_poly.type
_entity_poly.pdbx_seq_one_letter_code
_entity_poly.pdbx_strand_id
1 'polypeptide(L)'
;MPMDTPPPRGAALSDDDRLLVAHCAALSFPSASGSPSSAASASASFQVHHASRPYPCAAFVFPPTWSAAGWMPSSPDAGGRAPFGDAEVDPALFPSLRSVGSGVPARASAAFVAAFRGLLDGSPLQTEVSKAVAEEKRVVFTGHSSGGSIATLAAIWFLENCTRRGSVNQAQPFCVTFGAPLVGDNVFNHAVRREGWSQCILHFIMPLDIIPRIPLAPLASSREQIQSVLDWLSPHSPNFSPVGNSLVIPEFYETLLRSTLSIASHEACSFMGCTSSILGTLTYFIELSPYRPCGTYLFLTSTDQLIVLTNSDAVLQLLFYCLQLDPQQQLLDAAARSLSAHWEYESIKQSVMQEIGCVDYLRAISSSLLGTQMNGTAIGGLELSKEAMLSLAAAAQWEKQREINQAKIDANCSKIQEALKSLNEYKRTCELHEVSYYDSFKLQREVHDFNSNVRRLVEPLDIANYYRHSKNEDTGSYL
;
A
#
# COMPACT_ATOMS: atom_id res chain seq x y z
N MET A 1 -19.27 -19.48 19.17
CA MET A 1 -20.05 -18.52 18.36
C MET A 1 -19.08 -17.81 17.45
N PRO A 2 -19.29 -17.76 16.14
CA PRO A 2 -18.44 -16.91 15.31
C PRO A 2 -18.72 -15.47 15.72
N MET A 3 -17.66 -14.75 16.08
CA MET A 3 -17.70 -13.30 16.23
C MET A 3 -18.21 -12.72 14.91
N ASP A 4 -19.28 -11.95 15.00
CA ASP A 4 -19.82 -11.16 13.89
C ASP A 4 -18.68 -10.36 13.26
N THR A 5 -18.20 -10.81 12.10
CA THR A 5 -17.43 -9.96 11.21
C THR A 5 -18.36 -8.80 10.83
N PRO A 6 -17.99 -7.54 11.11
CA PRO A 6 -18.79 -6.42 10.66
C PRO A 6 -18.89 -6.50 9.13
N PRO A 7 -20.04 -6.12 8.54
CA PRO A 7 -20.18 -6.11 7.09
C PRO A 7 -19.06 -5.23 6.50
N PRO A 8 -18.54 -5.56 5.30
CA PRO A 8 -17.60 -4.68 4.63
C PRO A 8 -18.29 -3.31 4.51
N ARG A 9 -17.77 -2.30 5.21
CA ARG A 9 -18.24 -0.92 5.05
C ARG A 9 -18.10 -0.62 3.56
N GLY A 10 -19.25 -0.44 2.91
CA GLY A 10 -19.32 -0.12 1.49
C GLY A 10 -18.46 1.10 1.19
N ALA A 11 -18.02 1.21 -0.06
CA ALA A 11 -17.09 2.18 -0.63
C ALA A 11 -17.45 3.68 -0.43
N ALA A 12 -18.37 4.03 0.45
CA ALA A 12 -18.79 5.39 0.75
C ALA A 12 -18.14 5.91 2.04
N LEU A 13 -17.41 7.02 1.93
CA LEU A 13 -16.97 7.80 3.08
C LEU A 13 -18.20 8.31 3.86
N SER A 14 -18.13 8.27 5.19
CA SER A 14 -19.14 8.90 6.05
C SER A 14 -19.09 10.42 5.91
N ASP A 15 -20.16 11.12 6.29
CA ASP A 15 -20.20 12.60 6.26
C ASP A 15 -19.07 13.22 7.11
N ASP A 16 -18.74 12.57 8.22
CA ASP A 16 -17.66 12.98 9.11
C ASP A 16 -16.28 12.80 8.47
N ASP A 17 -16.09 11.72 7.72
CA ASP A 17 -14.85 11.48 6.96
C ASP A 17 -14.71 12.48 5.81
N ARG A 18 -15.81 12.82 5.14
CA ARG A 18 -15.85 13.82 4.07
C ARG A 18 -15.44 15.21 4.58
N LEU A 19 -15.93 15.61 5.75
CA LEU A 19 -15.54 16.86 6.40
C LEU A 19 -14.06 16.85 6.84
N LEU A 20 -13.57 15.72 7.37
CA LEU A 20 -12.16 15.58 7.72
C LEU A 20 -11.25 15.66 6.48
N VAL A 21 -11.63 15.03 5.38
CA VAL A 21 -10.88 15.07 4.11
C VAL A 21 -10.81 16.49 3.58
N ALA A 22 -11.94 17.22 3.55
CA ALA A 22 -11.96 18.62 3.13
C ALA A 22 -11.06 19.49 4.03
N HIS A 23 -11.04 19.24 5.34
CA HIS A 23 -10.14 19.91 6.26
C HIS A 23 -8.66 19.61 5.95
N CYS A 24 -8.30 18.34 5.71
CA CYS A 24 -6.94 17.94 5.32
C CYS A 24 -6.50 18.59 4.00
N ALA A 25 -7.41 18.72 3.03
CA ALA A 25 -7.14 19.41 1.76
C ALA A 25 -6.90 20.91 1.99
N ALA A 26 -7.70 21.57 2.83
CA ALA A 26 -7.50 22.99 3.17
C ALA A 26 -6.16 23.25 3.87
N LEU A 27 -5.68 22.32 4.69
CA LEU A 27 -4.37 22.41 5.33
C LEU A 27 -3.21 22.14 4.37
N SER A 28 -3.38 21.21 3.44
CA SER A 28 -2.35 20.83 2.46
C SER A 28 -2.17 21.87 1.35
N PHE A 29 -3.22 22.67 1.09
CA PHE A 29 -3.20 23.75 0.11
C PHE A 29 -3.76 25.01 0.79
N PRO A 30 -2.98 25.92 1.38
CA PRO A 30 -3.54 27.15 1.95
C PRO A 30 -3.89 28.18 0.85
N SER A 31 -4.98 28.94 1.03
CA SER A 31 -5.33 30.04 0.12
C SER A 31 -4.30 31.18 0.19
N ALA A 32 -3.98 31.79 -0.95
CA ALA A 32 -2.96 32.84 -1.10
C ALA A 32 -3.21 34.14 -0.29
N SER A 33 -4.35 34.27 0.40
CA SER A 33 -4.71 35.45 1.21
C SER A 33 -4.21 35.42 2.66
N GLY A 34 -3.65 34.29 3.12
CA GLY A 34 -2.95 34.22 4.40
C GLY A 34 -1.53 34.76 4.25
N SER A 35 -1.21 35.86 4.96
CA SER A 35 0.15 36.38 5.05
C SER A 35 1.09 35.23 5.45
N PRO A 36 2.25 35.03 4.78
CA PRO A 36 3.21 34.03 5.21
C PRO A 36 3.71 34.46 6.59
N SER A 37 3.18 33.82 7.64
CA SER A 37 3.76 33.94 8.97
C SER A 37 5.20 33.45 8.87
N SER A 38 6.13 34.40 9.03
CA SER A 38 7.59 34.25 9.08
C SER A 38 8.08 32.83 8.84
N ALA A 39 8.44 32.55 7.58
CA ALA A 39 9.13 31.34 7.18
C ALA A 39 10.46 31.24 7.95
N ALA A 40 10.45 30.50 9.04
CA ALA A 40 11.65 30.12 9.75
C ALA A 40 12.30 28.96 8.98
N SER A 41 13.47 29.24 8.39
CA SER A 41 14.63 28.36 8.34
C SER A 41 14.40 26.86 8.08
N ALA A 42 14.76 26.45 6.86
CA ALA A 42 15.05 25.09 6.42
C ALA A 42 15.48 24.10 7.53
N SER A 43 14.53 23.31 8.02
CA SER A 43 14.68 21.96 8.58
C SER A 43 13.30 21.31 8.58
N ALA A 44 13.22 19.99 8.45
CA ALA A 44 11.96 19.25 8.35
C ALA A 44 11.05 19.52 9.57
N SER A 45 10.10 20.44 9.44
CA SER A 45 9.13 20.76 10.50
C SER A 45 7.74 20.38 10.03
N PHE A 46 7.06 19.52 10.78
CA PHE A 46 5.63 19.27 10.63
C PHE A 46 4.83 20.36 11.35
N GLN A 47 3.56 20.52 11.00
CA GLN A 47 2.64 21.43 11.69
C GLN A 47 1.51 20.63 12.36
N VAL A 48 1.01 21.12 13.50
CA VAL A 48 -0.16 20.56 14.17
C VAL A 48 -1.28 21.57 14.14
N HIS A 49 -2.42 21.18 13.58
CA HIS A 49 -3.62 22.00 13.52
C HIS A 49 -4.71 21.34 14.36
N HIS A 50 -5.29 22.09 15.29
CA HIS A 50 -6.40 21.62 16.11
C HIS A 50 -7.70 22.20 15.58
N ALA A 51 -8.68 21.35 15.32
CA ALA A 51 -10.03 21.78 14.95
C ALA A 51 -11.06 21.18 15.90
N SER A 52 -12.16 21.91 16.11
CA SER A 52 -13.30 21.46 16.92
C SER A 52 -14.47 20.93 16.07
N ARG A 53 -14.40 21.07 14.73
CA ARG A 53 -15.39 20.60 13.76
C ARG A 53 -14.67 19.76 12.68
N PRO A 54 -15.28 18.66 12.17
CA PRO A 54 -16.56 18.08 12.57
C PRO A 54 -16.57 17.50 14.00
N TYR A 55 -15.40 17.10 14.52
CA TYR A 55 -15.14 16.69 15.92
C TYR A 55 -13.80 17.24 16.37
N PRO A 56 -13.47 17.22 17.68
CA PRO A 56 -12.12 17.51 18.15
C PRO A 56 -11.09 16.64 17.42
N CYS A 57 -10.28 17.27 16.57
CA CYS A 57 -9.23 16.60 15.82
C CYS A 57 -7.89 17.34 15.94
N ALA A 58 -6.81 16.58 15.81
CA ALA A 58 -5.44 17.06 15.68
C ALA A 58 -4.89 16.56 14.34
N ALA A 59 -4.73 17.48 13.40
CA ALA A 59 -4.19 17.23 12.09
C ALA A 59 -2.69 17.52 12.05
N PHE A 60 -1.90 16.49 11.77
CA PHE A 60 -0.45 16.56 11.63
C PHE A 60 -0.12 16.69 10.15
N VAL A 61 0.34 17.86 9.74
CA VAL A 61 0.58 18.23 8.34
C VAL A 61 2.09 18.18 8.06
N PHE A 62 2.48 17.35 7.10
CA PHE A 62 3.87 17.21 6.68
C PHE A 62 4.09 17.97 5.37
N PRO A 63 5.03 18.93 5.32
CA PRO A 63 5.31 19.68 4.10
C PRO A 63 6.05 18.82 3.06
N PRO A 64 5.85 19.06 1.76
CA PRO A 64 6.59 18.39 0.72
C PRO A 64 8.04 18.89 0.63
N THR A 65 8.94 18.02 0.16
CA THR A 65 10.28 18.39 -0.30
C THR A 65 10.33 18.43 -1.83
N TRP A 66 10.86 19.54 -2.36
CA TRP A 66 11.09 19.79 -3.79
C TRP A 66 12.54 19.55 -4.21
N SER A 67 13.31 18.85 -3.37
CA SER A 67 14.69 18.46 -3.69
C SER A 67 14.74 16.97 -3.97
N ALA A 68 15.33 16.56 -5.10
CA ALA A 68 15.54 15.16 -5.46
C ALA A 68 16.39 14.42 -4.40
N ALA A 69 17.21 15.13 -3.62
CA ALA A 69 17.94 14.55 -2.50
C ALA A 69 17.02 14.04 -1.37
N GLY A 70 15.80 14.59 -1.24
CA GLY A 70 14.79 14.12 -0.30
C GLY A 70 14.01 12.89 -0.77
N TRP A 71 14.26 12.42 -1.99
CA TRP A 71 13.60 11.26 -2.61
C TRP A 71 14.55 10.09 -2.81
N MET A 72 15.82 10.26 -2.49
CA MET A 72 16.89 9.28 -2.67
C MET A 72 17.72 9.15 -1.40
N PRO A 73 18.30 7.98 -1.11
CA PRO A 73 19.18 7.83 0.05
C PRO A 73 20.40 8.75 -0.06
N SER A 74 20.82 9.32 1.08
CA SER A 74 21.93 10.27 1.16
C SER A 74 23.32 9.64 0.95
N SER A 75 23.42 8.31 1.02
CA SER A 75 24.66 7.55 0.75
C SER A 75 24.34 6.25 -0.01
N PRO A 76 25.15 5.86 -1.01
CA PRO A 76 25.02 4.59 -1.72
C PRO A 76 25.51 3.35 -0.92
N ASP A 77 25.90 3.51 0.35
CA ASP A 77 26.58 2.46 1.11
C ASP A 77 25.66 1.76 2.13
N ALA A 78 24.98 0.71 1.67
CA ALA A 78 24.69 -0.52 2.42
C ALA A 78 23.95 -1.51 1.51
N GLY A 79 24.71 -2.30 0.73
CA GLY A 79 24.20 -3.50 0.06
C GLY A 79 23.46 -3.25 -1.26
N GLY A 80 24.23 -3.04 -2.33
CA GLY A 80 23.72 -3.05 -3.70
C GLY A 80 23.13 -1.71 -4.15
N ARG A 81 23.37 -1.36 -5.41
CA ARG A 81 22.82 -0.17 -6.06
C ARG A 81 21.30 -0.35 -6.14
N ALA A 82 20.54 0.04 -5.11
CA ALA A 82 19.08 -0.01 -5.15
C ALA A 82 18.58 1.02 -6.17
N PRO A 83 18.20 0.60 -7.40
CA PRO A 83 17.94 1.54 -8.50
C PRO A 83 16.71 2.42 -8.22
N PHE A 84 15.83 1.94 -7.34
CA PHE A 84 14.59 2.59 -6.90
C PHE A 84 14.69 3.23 -5.50
N GLY A 85 15.87 3.27 -4.87
CA GLY A 85 16.09 3.96 -3.59
C GLY A 85 15.34 3.36 -2.40
N ASP A 86 14.93 2.10 -2.48
CA ASP A 86 14.25 1.36 -1.43
C ASP A 86 15.25 0.64 -0.49
N ALA A 87 14.88 0.51 0.78
CA ALA A 87 15.63 -0.22 1.80
C ALA A 87 14.67 -0.96 2.73
N GLU A 88 15.17 -1.95 3.46
CA GLU A 88 14.38 -2.64 4.49
C GLU A 88 13.95 -1.67 5.59
N VAL A 89 12.70 -1.78 6.02
CA VAL A 89 12.19 -1.00 7.14
C VAL A 89 12.78 -1.52 8.45
N ASP A 90 13.05 -0.62 9.40
CA ASP A 90 13.54 -1.01 10.72
C ASP A 90 12.45 -1.80 11.48
N PRO A 91 12.67 -3.09 11.80
CA PRO A 91 11.70 -3.92 12.52
C PRO A 91 11.40 -3.42 13.94
N ALA A 92 12.29 -2.63 14.55
CA ALA A 92 12.03 -2.02 15.86
C ALA A 92 10.95 -0.94 15.77
N LEU A 93 10.97 -0.17 14.67
CA LEU A 93 10.03 0.90 14.41
C LEU A 93 8.71 0.39 13.82
N PHE A 94 8.79 -0.60 12.93
CA PHE A 94 7.66 -1.17 12.19
C PHE A 94 7.65 -2.71 12.26
N PRO A 95 7.36 -3.31 13.43
CA PRO A 95 7.43 -4.76 13.62
C PRO A 95 6.47 -5.57 12.74
N SER A 96 5.33 -4.98 12.36
CA SER A 96 4.26 -5.65 11.62
C SER A 96 4.50 -5.57 10.12
N LEU A 97 5.33 -4.64 9.65
CA LEU A 97 5.71 -4.51 8.24
C LEU A 97 6.71 -5.61 7.83
N ARG A 98 6.24 -6.85 7.80
CA ARG A 98 6.97 -8.05 7.40
C ARG A 98 6.03 -9.14 6.91
N SER A 99 6.59 -10.12 6.21
CA SER A 99 5.93 -11.41 6.00
C SER A 99 5.99 -12.24 7.28
N VAL A 100 4.85 -12.67 7.83
CA VAL A 100 4.81 -13.43 9.09
C VAL A 100 5.47 -14.81 8.93
N GLY A 101 5.20 -15.49 7.82
CA GLY A 101 5.70 -16.86 7.60
C GLY A 101 7.21 -16.94 7.35
N SER A 102 7.76 -15.98 6.60
CA SER A 102 9.19 -15.98 6.26
C SER A 102 10.05 -15.06 7.14
N GLY A 103 9.43 -14.19 7.95
CA GLY A 103 10.12 -13.20 8.78
C GLY A 103 10.76 -12.04 8.00
N VAL A 104 10.70 -12.04 6.67
CA VAL A 104 11.33 -11.03 5.80
C VAL A 104 10.66 -9.66 6.01
N PRO A 105 11.43 -8.62 6.39
CA PRO A 105 10.91 -7.25 6.51
C PRO A 105 10.43 -6.67 5.18
N ALA A 106 9.48 -5.75 5.24
CA ALA A 106 9.07 -4.97 4.08
C ALA A 106 10.19 -4.01 3.64
N ARG A 107 10.12 -3.58 2.38
CA ARG A 107 11.01 -2.54 1.85
C ARG A 107 10.22 -1.26 1.58
N ALA A 108 10.84 -0.12 1.82
CA ALA A 108 10.25 1.20 1.62
C ALA A 108 11.29 2.23 1.16
N SER A 109 10.83 3.39 0.69
CA SER A 109 11.71 4.49 0.29
C SER A 109 12.63 4.87 1.45
N ALA A 110 13.93 4.65 1.26
CA ALA A 110 14.93 4.90 2.28
C ALA A 110 14.95 6.38 2.69
N ALA A 111 14.74 7.27 1.71
CA ALA A 111 14.70 8.72 1.93
C ALA A 111 13.51 9.13 2.80
N PHE A 112 12.32 8.61 2.51
CA PHE A 112 11.11 8.94 3.27
C PHE A 112 11.15 8.35 4.69
N VAL A 113 11.66 7.12 4.84
CA VAL A 113 11.87 6.51 6.15
C VAL A 113 12.89 7.32 6.98
N ALA A 114 14.01 7.74 6.37
CA ALA A 114 15.00 8.56 7.05
C ALA A 114 14.45 9.94 7.46
N ALA A 115 13.69 10.59 6.58
CA ALA A 115 13.04 11.86 6.88
C ALA A 115 12.03 11.72 8.03
N PHE A 116 11.21 10.68 8.02
CA PHE A 116 10.27 10.40 9.10
C PHE A 116 10.98 10.09 10.44
N ARG A 117 12.05 9.30 10.41
CA ARG A 117 12.88 9.05 11.60
C ARG A 117 13.47 10.33 12.16
N GLY A 118 13.99 11.20 11.30
CA GLY A 118 14.49 12.52 11.72
C GLY A 118 13.42 13.35 12.43
N LEU A 119 12.16 13.27 12.00
CA LEU A 119 11.03 13.90 12.69
C LEU A 119 10.71 13.22 14.02
N LEU A 120 10.70 11.89 14.10
CA LEU A 120 10.43 11.19 15.35
C LEU A 120 11.48 11.49 16.43
N ASP A 121 12.76 11.49 16.06
CA ASP A 121 13.86 11.63 17.01
C ASP A 121 14.18 13.11 17.33
N GLY A 122 14.00 14.00 16.35
CA GLY A 122 14.44 15.40 16.41
C GLY A 122 13.34 16.44 16.65
N SER A 123 12.08 16.03 16.82
CA SER A 123 10.95 16.96 16.91
C SER A 123 9.92 16.54 17.98
N PRO A 124 8.98 17.42 18.38
CA PRO A 124 7.96 17.09 19.39
C PRO A 124 6.84 16.17 18.87
N LEU A 125 6.99 15.56 17.68
CA LEU A 125 5.95 14.74 17.03
C LEU A 125 5.36 13.68 17.97
N GLN A 126 6.20 12.89 18.64
CA GLN A 126 5.74 11.84 19.53
C GLN A 126 4.94 12.39 20.73
N THR A 127 5.41 13.52 21.29
CA THR A 127 4.76 14.19 22.42
C THR A 127 3.42 14.79 22.02
N GLU A 128 3.34 15.48 20.88
CA GLU A 128 2.10 16.09 20.37
C GLU A 128 1.06 15.03 19.99
N VAL A 129 1.47 13.91 19.39
CA VAL A 129 0.56 12.77 19.13
C VAL A 129 0.03 12.20 20.44
N SER A 130 0.92 11.98 21.43
CA SER A 130 0.51 11.45 22.74
C SER A 130 -0.45 12.39 23.47
N LYS A 131 -0.22 13.71 23.37
CA LYS A 131 -1.11 14.75 23.91
C LYS A 131 -2.47 14.73 23.23
N ALA A 132 -2.52 14.68 21.90
CA ALA A 132 -3.78 14.61 21.16
C ALA A 132 -4.60 13.37 21.54
N VAL A 133 -3.94 12.21 21.70
CA VAL A 133 -4.59 10.98 22.16
C VAL A 133 -5.13 11.14 23.59
N ALA A 134 -4.35 11.72 24.51
CA ALA A 134 -4.76 11.94 25.89
C ALA A 134 -5.93 12.92 26.03
N GLU A 135 -6.04 13.87 25.10
CA GLU A 135 -7.16 14.82 24.99
C GLU A 135 -8.36 14.22 24.23
N GLU A 136 -8.35 12.92 23.93
CA GLU A 136 -9.39 12.21 23.17
C GLU A 136 -9.69 12.83 21.79
N LYS A 137 -8.71 13.52 21.21
CA LYS A 137 -8.82 14.08 19.86
C LYS A 137 -8.61 12.98 18.82
N ARG A 138 -9.35 13.09 17.71
CA ARG A 138 -9.09 12.29 16.51
C ARG A 138 -7.74 12.72 15.90
N VAL A 139 -6.79 11.80 15.84
CA VAL A 139 -5.49 12.03 15.20
C VAL A 139 -5.62 11.75 13.70
N VAL A 140 -5.18 12.70 12.87
CA VAL A 140 -5.06 12.50 11.43
C VAL A 140 -3.70 12.99 10.95
N PHE A 141 -3.04 12.22 10.10
CA PHE A 141 -1.81 12.58 9.42
C PHE A 141 -2.15 12.97 7.97
N THR A 142 -1.59 14.06 7.48
CA THR A 142 -1.87 14.52 6.13
C THR A 142 -0.66 15.20 5.49
N GLY A 143 -0.66 15.22 4.16
CA GLY A 143 0.36 15.87 3.37
C GLY A 143 0.07 15.78 1.88
N HIS A 144 0.59 16.76 1.15
CA HIS A 144 0.64 16.79 -0.31
C HIS A 144 2.00 16.26 -0.79
N SER A 145 2.02 15.63 -1.95
CA SER A 145 3.26 15.16 -2.60
C SER A 145 4.09 14.26 -1.65
N SER A 146 5.40 14.44 -1.58
CA SER A 146 6.29 13.70 -0.66
C SER A 146 5.91 13.84 0.82
N GLY A 147 5.28 14.93 1.25
CA GLY A 147 4.74 15.08 2.59
C GLY A 147 3.66 14.04 2.90
N GLY A 148 2.87 13.65 1.89
CA GLY A 148 1.89 12.56 2.02
C GLY A 148 2.52 11.21 2.31
N SER A 149 3.69 10.91 1.73
CA SER A 149 4.43 9.66 2.03
C SER A 149 4.95 9.62 3.46
N ILE A 150 5.40 10.77 3.99
CA ILE A 150 5.76 10.91 5.40
C ILE A 150 4.52 10.73 6.29
N ALA A 151 3.37 11.30 5.90
CA ALA A 151 2.11 11.09 6.60
C ALA A 151 1.67 9.62 6.64
N THR A 152 1.86 8.87 5.55
CA THR A 152 1.61 7.42 5.50
C THR A 152 2.49 6.65 6.49
N LEU A 153 3.79 6.96 6.55
CA LEU A 153 4.71 6.35 7.52
C LEU A 153 4.33 6.70 8.97
N ALA A 154 3.97 7.96 9.22
CA ALA A 154 3.50 8.42 10.53
C ALA A 154 2.22 7.71 10.97
N ALA A 155 1.28 7.51 10.06
CA ALA A 155 0.04 6.79 10.33
C ALA A 155 0.29 5.31 10.66
N ILE A 156 1.18 4.63 9.93
CA ILE A 156 1.54 3.24 10.22
C ILE A 156 2.26 3.14 11.57
N TRP A 157 3.21 4.04 11.85
CA TRP A 157 3.86 4.11 13.17
C TRP A 157 2.85 4.32 14.30
N PHE A 158 1.86 5.18 14.09
CA PHE A 158 0.78 5.39 15.06
C PHE A 158 -0.07 4.13 15.25
N LEU A 159 -0.46 3.48 14.16
CA LEU A 159 -1.23 2.22 14.18
C LEU A 159 -0.49 1.09 14.90
N GLU A 160 0.81 0.95 14.68
CA GLU A 160 1.66 0.00 15.42
C GLU A 160 1.58 0.23 16.94
N ASN A 161 1.66 1.50 17.36
CA ASN A 161 1.56 1.87 18.77
C ASN A 161 0.16 1.66 19.35
N CYS A 162 -0.89 1.88 18.57
CA CYS A 162 -2.27 1.62 18.96
C CYS A 162 -2.55 0.12 19.15
N THR A 163 -2.15 -0.70 18.17
CA THR A 163 -2.34 -2.17 18.20
C THR A 163 -1.60 -2.79 19.39
N ARG A 164 -0.37 -2.34 19.68
CA ARG A 164 0.42 -2.80 20.84
C ARG A 164 -0.23 -2.45 22.20
N ARG A 165 -0.99 -1.36 22.28
CA ARG A 165 -1.57 -0.84 23.54
C ARG A 165 -2.98 -1.35 23.83
N GLY A 166 -3.59 -2.11 22.93
CA GLY A 166 -4.79 -2.91 23.22
C GLY A 166 -6.15 -2.20 23.16
N SER A 167 -6.22 -0.95 22.68
CA SER A 167 -7.42 -0.29 22.12
C SER A 167 -7.18 1.23 22.18
N VAL A 168 -7.26 1.89 21.03
CA VAL A 168 -7.53 3.33 20.99
C VAL A 168 -8.90 3.46 20.35
N ASN A 169 -9.88 3.96 21.11
CA ASN A 169 -11.23 4.29 20.61
C ASN A 169 -11.17 5.52 19.69
N GLN A 170 -10.42 5.46 18.59
CA GLN A 170 -10.36 6.53 17.60
C GLN A 170 -11.08 6.13 16.31
N ALA A 171 -11.84 7.09 15.77
CA ALA A 171 -12.50 6.96 14.48
C ALA A 171 -11.49 7.07 13.32
N GLN A 172 -11.54 6.11 12.41
CA GLN A 172 -10.80 6.09 11.12
C GLN A 172 -11.40 7.08 10.12
N PRO A 173 -10.66 7.58 9.10
CA PRO A 173 -9.24 7.34 8.80
C PRO A 173 -8.25 8.08 9.69
N PHE A 174 -7.01 7.56 9.70
CA PHE A 174 -5.82 8.13 10.35
C PHE A 174 -4.89 8.85 9.37
N CYS A 175 -5.03 8.62 8.06
CA CYS A 175 -4.20 9.27 7.04
C CYS A 175 -5.01 9.70 5.83
N VAL A 176 -4.80 10.94 5.39
CA VAL A 176 -5.38 11.50 4.16
C VAL A 176 -4.27 12.20 3.38
N THR A 177 -4.00 11.76 2.17
CA THR A 177 -2.89 12.30 1.35
C THR A 177 -3.38 12.74 -0.02
N PHE A 178 -2.66 13.67 -0.64
CA PHE A 178 -2.99 14.24 -1.95
C PHE A 178 -1.78 14.14 -2.88
N GLY A 179 -1.90 13.38 -3.97
CA GLY A 179 -0.81 13.21 -4.93
C GLY A 179 0.47 12.61 -4.34
N ALA A 180 0.35 11.74 -3.34
CA ALA A 180 1.53 11.18 -2.67
C ALA A 180 2.22 10.08 -3.52
N PRO A 181 3.56 10.06 -3.57
CA PRO A 181 4.30 8.95 -4.18
C PRO A 181 4.16 7.66 -3.39
N LEU A 182 4.26 6.52 -4.10
CA LEU A 182 4.29 5.20 -3.48
C LEU A 182 5.43 5.08 -2.46
N VAL A 183 5.17 4.36 -1.38
CA VAL A 183 6.07 4.34 -0.20
C VAL A 183 6.78 3.02 -0.03
N GLY A 184 6.09 1.89 -0.21
CA GLY A 184 6.57 0.57 0.15
C GLY A 184 6.31 -0.49 -0.90
N ASP A 185 6.93 -1.65 -0.71
CA ASP A 185 6.85 -2.79 -1.61
C ASP A 185 5.57 -3.64 -1.42
N ASN A 186 5.52 -4.80 -2.09
CA ASN A 186 4.39 -5.71 -1.93
C ASN A 186 4.27 -6.29 -0.51
N VAL A 187 5.39 -6.49 0.20
CA VAL A 187 5.36 -6.96 1.60
C VAL A 187 4.79 -5.86 2.51
N PHE A 188 5.12 -4.60 2.24
CA PHE A 188 4.55 -3.44 2.91
C PHE A 188 3.02 -3.41 2.76
N ASN A 189 2.52 -3.47 1.52
CA ASN A 189 1.08 -3.50 1.24
C ASN A 189 0.41 -4.73 1.88
N HIS A 190 1.00 -5.92 1.74
CA HIS A 190 0.49 -7.15 2.35
C HIS A 190 0.35 -7.02 3.87
N ALA A 191 1.36 -6.47 4.55
CA ALA A 191 1.32 -6.25 5.99
C ALA A 191 0.20 -5.28 6.40
N VAL A 192 0.10 -4.12 5.73
CA VAL A 192 -0.96 -3.13 6.01
C VAL A 192 -2.37 -3.73 5.78
N ARG A 193 -2.55 -4.56 4.77
CA ARG A 193 -3.81 -5.28 4.53
C ARG A 193 -4.10 -6.31 5.62
N ARG A 194 -3.09 -7.10 6.01
CA ARG A 194 -3.20 -8.15 7.03
C ARG A 194 -3.62 -7.59 8.39
N GLU A 195 -3.05 -6.46 8.79
CA GLU A 195 -3.38 -5.80 10.06
C GLU A 195 -4.70 -5.01 10.02
N GLY A 196 -5.38 -4.98 8.86
CA GLY A 196 -6.62 -4.21 8.70
C GLY A 196 -6.37 -2.71 8.80
N TRP A 197 -5.25 -2.22 8.24
CA TRP A 197 -4.87 -0.80 8.27
C TRP A 197 -5.17 -0.09 6.95
N SER A 198 -5.44 -0.81 5.86
CA SER A 198 -5.65 -0.22 4.52
C SER A 198 -6.81 0.76 4.46
N GLN A 199 -7.88 0.54 5.22
CA GLN A 199 -9.04 1.45 5.30
C GLN A 199 -8.76 2.71 6.14
N CYS A 200 -7.64 2.75 6.87
CA CYS A 200 -7.23 3.90 7.65
C CYS A 200 -6.45 4.94 6.84
N ILE A 201 -6.02 4.57 5.63
CA ILE A 201 -5.09 5.33 4.80
C ILE A 201 -5.77 5.63 3.47
N LEU A 202 -6.07 6.92 3.24
CA LEU A 202 -6.74 7.40 2.04
C LEU A 202 -5.77 8.19 1.17
N HIS A 203 -5.65 7.80 -0.10
CA HIS A 203 -4.83 8.44 -1.11
C HIS A 203 -5.70 9.07 -2.19
N PHE A 204 -5.79 10.40 -2.22
CA PHE A 204 -6.46 11.14 -3.28
C PHE A 204 -5.48 11.38 -4.43
N ILE A 205 -5.88 10.98 -5.64
CA ILE A 205 -5.02 11.00 -6.82
C ILE A 205 -5.78 11.62 -8.00
N MET A 206 -5.20 12.63 -8.64
CA MET A 206 -5.64 13.06 -9.96
C MET A 206 -5.16 12.03 -11.01
N PRO A 207 -6.01 11.62 -11.97
CA PRO A 207 -5.67 10.59 -12.96
C PRO A 207 -4.35 10.87 -13.68
N LEU A 208 -4.09 12.13 -14.04
CA LEU A 208 -2.90 12.53 -14.78
C LEU A 208 -1.69 12.90 -13.90
N ASP A 209 -1.81 12.92 -12.56
CA ASP A 209 -0.73 13.38 -11.68
C ASP A 209 0.54 12.52 -11.84
N ILE A 210 1.66 13.13 -12.22
CA ILE A 210 2.92 12.39 -12.41
C ILE A 210 3.53 11.89 -11.09
N ILE A 211 3.33 12.62 -9.99
CA ILE A 211 4.08 12.41 -8.74
C ILE A 211 3.86 11.01 -8.13
N PRO A 212 2.62 10.49 -8.02
CA PRO A 212 2.36 9.16 -7.50
C PRO A 212 3.14 8.05 -8.20
N ARG A 213 3.55 8.28 -9.46
CA ARG A 213 4.20 7.29 -10.30
C ARG A 213 5.72 7.35 -10.26
N ILE A 214 6.34 8.46 -9.82
CA ILE A 214 7.81 8.65 -9.84
C ILE A 214 8.59 7.44 -9.28
N PRO A 215 8.20 6.81 -8.14
CA PRO A 215 8.91 5.64 -7.62
C PRO A 215 8.90 4.41 -8.55
N LEU A 216 8.03 4.38 -9.56
CA LEU A 216 7.98 3.32 -10.57
C LEU A 216 9.10 3.45 -11.61
N ALA A 217 9.79 4.60 -11.68
CA ALA A 217 10.98 4.81 -12.50
C ALA A 217 12.27 4.61 -11.69
N PRO A 218 13.38 4.20 -12.32
CA PRO A 218 14.68 4.12 -11.68
C PRO A 218 15.14 5.50 -11.18
N LEU A 219 15.08 5.72 -9.86
CA LEU A 219 15.39 7.00 -9.22
C LEU A 219 16.87 7.35 -9.39
N ALA A 220 17.76 6.37 -9.20
CA ALA A 220 19.20 6.60 -9.21
C ALA A 220 19.72 7.14 -10.56
N SER A 221 19.15 6.70 -11.69
CA SER A 221 19.53 7.17 -13.03
C SER A 221 18.75 8.39 -13.50
N SER A 222 17.69 8.79 -12.80
CA SER A 222 16.78 9.86 -13.22
C SER A 222 16.84 11.09 -12.32
N ARG A 223 17.95 11.29 -11.59
CA ARG A 223 18.06 12.33 -10.56
C ARG A 223 17.88 13.76 -11.08
N GLU A 224 18.53 14.09 -12.20
CA GLU A 224 18.45 15.43 -12.80
C GLU A 224 17.05 15.71 -13.37
N GLN A 225 16.46 14.68 -13.99
CA GLN A 225 15.10 14.70 -14.49
C GLN A 225 14.08 14.94 -13.38
N ILE A 226 14.19 14.17 -12.29
CA ILE A 226 13.33 14.32 -11.11
C ILE A 226 13.50 15.69 -10.50
N GLN A 227 14.73 16.21 -10.38
CA GLN A 227 14.96 17.57 -9.90
C GLN A 227 14.25 18.61 -10.79
N SER A 228 14.32 18.45 -12.12
CA SER A 228 13.62 19.35 -13.06
C SER A 228 12.10 19.32 -12.90
N VAL A 229 11.52 18.14 -12.66
CA VAL A 229 10.08 17.99 -12.33
C VAL A 229 9.74 18.68 -11.01
N LEU A 230 10.54 18.47 -9.97
CA LEU A 230 10.31 19.08 -8.66
C LEU A 230 10.50 20.61 -8.69
N ASP A 231 11.45 21.12 -9.46
CA ASP A 231 11.67 22.55 -9.67
C ASP A 231 10.47 23.18 -10.39
N TRP A 232 9.90 22.49 -11.39
CA TRP A 232 8.68 22.95 -12.07
C TRP A 232 7.49 23.03 -11.12
N LEU A 233 7.34 22.03 -10.26
CA LEU A 233 6.24 21.95 -9.29
C LEU A 233 6.44 22.88 -8.10
N SER A 234 7.68 23.30 -7.79
CA SER A 234 7.97 24.12 -6.61
C SER A 234 7.22 25.46 -6.63
N PRO A 235 6.47 25.81 -5.57
CA PRO A 235 5.79 27.11 -5.47
C PRO A 235 6.74 28.33 -5.48
N HIS A 236 8.04 28.11 -5.25
CA HIS A 236 9.06 29.16 -5.15
C HIS A 236 9.81 29.42 -6.47
N SER A 237 9.53 28.66 -7.52
CA SER A 237 10.15 28.85 -8.82
C SER A 237 9.48 30.01 -9.58
N PRO A 238 10.23 31.01 -10.06
CA PRO A 238 9.64 32.11 -10.83
C PRO A 238 9.04 31.57 -12.14
N ASN A 239 7.71 31.70 -12.28
CA ASN A 239 6.93 31.47 -13.50
C ASN A 239 6.77 30.03 -14.02
N PHE A 240 6.78 28.97 -13.19
CA PHE A 240 6.45 27.59 -13.63
C PHE A 240 7.15 27.15 -14.93
N SER A 241 8.34 27.69 -15.20
CA SER A 241 9.06 27.49 -16.45
C SER A 241 10.48 27.06 -16.07
N PRO A 242 10.91 25.84 -16.43
CA PRO A 242 12.26 25.42 -16.15
C PRO A 242 13.18 26.31 -16.97
N VAL A 243 13.99 27.12 -16.30
CA VAL A 243 15.06 27.88 -16.95
C VAL A 243 16.03 26.84 -17.57
N GLY A 244 15.92 26.62 -18.88
CA GLY A 244 17.06 26.19 -19.69
C GLY A 244 17.11 24.76 -20.24
N ASN A 245 16.07 23.91 -20.14
CA ASN A 245 16.12 22.60 -20.82
C ASN A 245 14.72 22.02 -21.19
N SER A 246 14.21 22.41 -22.36
CA SER A 246 12.82 22.14 -22.80
C SER A 246 12.45 20.64 -22.98
N LEU A 247 13.41 19.72 -23.04
CA LEU A 247 13.17 18.31 -23.36
C LEU A 247 13.32 17.34 -22.18
N VAL A 248 13.94 17.77 -21.07
CA VAL A 248 14.26 16.89 -19.93
C VAL A 248 13.00 16.31 -19.27
N ILE A 249 11.96 17.13 -19.08
CA ILE A 249 10.70 16.68 -18.47
C ILE A 249 9.92 15.73 -19.39
N PRO A 250 9.75 16.02 -20.69
CA PRO A 250 9.21 15.05 -21.66
C PRO A 250 9.96 13.72 -21.71
N GLU A 251 11.29 13.73 -21.74
CA GLU A 251 12.12 12.52 -21.73
C GLU A 251 11.94 11.70 -20.45
N PHE A 252 11.82 12.38 -19.31
CA PHE A 252 11.49 11.72 -18.05
C PHE A 252 10.10 11.12 -18.05
N TYR A 253 9.11 11.84 -18.58
CA TYR A 253 7.74 11.35 -18.71
C TYR A 253 7.69 10.06 -19.54
N GLU A 254 8.42 10.02 -20.66
CA GLU A 254 8.53 8.80 -21.48
C GLU A 254 9.21 7.65 -20.72
N THR A 255 10.30 7.96 -19.99
CA THR A 255 11.01 6.97 -19.17
C THR A 255 10.10 6.40 -18.09
N LEU A 256 9.37 7.27 -17.40
CA LEU A 256 8.41 6.91 -16.36
C LEU A 256 7.30 6.03 -16.93
N LEU A 257 6.75 6.37 -18.09
CA LEU A 257 5.74 5.56 -18.77
C LEU A 257 6.26 4.18 -19.11
N ARG A 258 7.49 4.08 -19.63
CA ARG A 258 8.11 2.79 -19.99
C ARG A 258 8.33 1.91 -18.77
N SER A 259 8.84 2.47 -17.68
CA SER A 259 9.06 1.74 -16.43
C SER A 259 7.73 1.32 -15.78
N THR A 260 6.74 2.21 -15.77
CA THR A 260 5.40 1.95 -15.25
C THR A 260 4.67 0.88 -16.07
N LEU A 261 4.76 0.92 -17.41
CA LEU A 261 4.25 -0.12 -18.31
C LEU A 261 4.89 -1.48 -18.01
N SER A 262 6.21 -1.50 -17.79
CA SER A 262 6.96 -2.74 -17.56
C SER A 262 6.47 -3.47 -16.31
N ILE A 263 6.28 -2.74 -15.20
CA ILE A 263 5.77 -3.34 -13.98
C ILE A 263 4.27 -3.67 -14.07
N ALA A 264 3.44 -2.80 -14.66
CA ALA A 264 2.01 -3.06 -14.82
C ALA A 264 1.76 -4.30 -15.70
N SER A 265 2.51 -4.45 -16.80
CA SER A 265 2.41 -5.61 -17.69
C SER A 265 2.91 -6.89 -17.02
N HIS A 266 4.04 -6.81 -16.29
CA HIS A 266 4.57 -7.95 -15.55
C HIS A 266 3.56 -8.50 -14.54
N GLU A 267 2.94 -7.61 -13.75
CA GLU A 267 1.90 -7.97 -12.80
C GLU A 267 0.64 -8.51 -13.49
N ALA A 268 0.18 -7.88 -14.58
CA ALA A 268 -0.96 -8.38 -15.36
C ALA A 268 -0.73 -9.80 -15.90
N CYS A 269 0.47 -10.09 -16.44
CA CYS A 269 0.85 -11.44 -16.87
C CYS A 269 0.84 -12.45 -15.72
N SER A 270 1.30 -12.04 -14.54
CA SER A 270 1.28 -12.87 -13.33
C SER A 270 -0.16 -13.23 -12.92
N PHE A 271 -1.07 -12.25 -12.87
CA PHE A 271 -2.47 -12.47 -12.50
C PHE A 271 -3.24 -13.33 -13.50
N MET A 272 -2.93 -13.20 -14.79
CA MET A 272 -3.52 -14.00 -15.85
C MET A 272 -2.99 -15.45 -15.87
N GLY A 273 -2.11 -15.82 -14.95
CA GLY A 273 -1.59 -17.18 -14.82
C GLY A 273 -0.60 -17.54 -15.93
N CYS A 274 0.19 -16.57 -16.42
CA CYS A 274 1.22 -16.86 -17.42
C CYS A 274 2.23 -17.87 -16.84
N THR A 275 2.25 -19.08 -17.40
CA THR A 275 3.13 -20.18 -16.96
C THR A 275 4.51 -20.16 -17.63
N SER A 276 4.82 -19.11 -18.39
CA SER A 276 6.07 -19.02 -19.13
C SER A 276 7.25 -18.78 -18.18
N SER A 277 8.27 -19.64 -18.26
CA SER A 277 9.54 -19.47 -17.54
C SER A 277 10.27 -18.18 -17.94
N ILE A 278 9.92 -17.60 -19.10
CA ILE A 278 10.51 -16.34 -19.56
C ILE A 278 10.17 -15.18 -18.62
N LEU A 279 8.99 -15.18 -17.99
CA LEU A 279 8.55 -14.08 -17.13
C LEU A 279 9.49 -13.93 -15.93
N GLY A 280 9.81 -15.03 -15.27
CA GLY A 280 10.81 -15.05 -14.19
C GLY A 280 12.21 -14.70 -14.70
N THR A 281 12.57 -15.14 -15.92
CA THR A 281 13.90 -14.88 -16.50
C THR A 281 14.09 -13.40 -16.88
N LEU A 282 13.04 -12.70 -17.31
CA LEU A 282 13.09 -11.28 -17.70
C LEU A 282 13.48 -10.37 -16.53
N THR A 283 13.12 -10.73 -15.30
CA THR A 283 13.47 -9.96 -14.10
C THR A 283 14.96 -9.91 -13.81
N TYR A 284 15.78 -10.78 -14.42
CA TYR A 284 17.24 -10.68 -14.38
C TYR A 284 17.82 -9.58 -15.28
N PHE A 285 17.09 -9.18 -16.32
CA PHE A 285 17.54 -8.20 -17.31
C PHE A 285 16.84 -6.84 -17.18
N ILE A 286 15.63 -6.84 -16.61
CA ILE A 286 14.79 -5.66 -16.44
C ILE A 286 14.59 -5.45 -14.94
N GLU A 287 15.16 -4.36 -14.43
CA GLU A 287 14.90 -3.90 -13.07
C GLU A 287 13.47 -3.35 -13.00
N LEU A 288 12.61 -4.04 -12.24
CA LEU A 288 11.22 -3.63 -12.00
C LEU A 288 11.12 -2.93 -10.65
N SER A 289 10.33 -1.86 -10.61
CA SER A 289 10.12 -1.12 -9.36
C SER A 289 9.46 -2.02 -8.29
N PRO A 290 9.98 -2.05 -7.06
CA PRO A 290 9.39 -2.82 -5.98
C PRO A 290 8.12 -2.17 -5.41
N TYR A 291 7.95 -0.87 -5.60
CA TYR A 291 6.87 -0.11 -4.96
C TYR A 291 5.49 -0.57 -5.42
N ARG A 292 4.55 -0.69 -4.47
CA ARG A 292 3.16 -1.06 -4.71
C ARG A 292 2.22 -0.09 -4.03
N PRO A 293 1.02 0.14 -4.61
CA PRO A 293 -0.06 0.83 -3.93
C PRO A 293 -0.39 0.18 -2.58
N CYS A 294 -0.61 1.00 -1.57
CA CYS A 294 -0.96 0.55 -0.23
C CYS A 294 -2.04 1.47 0.35
N GLY A 295 -3.09 0.91 0.93
CA GLY A 295 -4.24 1.70 1.41
C GLY A 295 -5.36 1.82 0.38
N THR A 296 -6.26 2.77 0.61
CA THR A 296 -7.42 3.03 -0.26
C THR A 296 -7.12 4.20 -1.17
N TYR A 297 -7.26 4.00 -2.48
CA TYR A 297 -7.02 5.02 -3.49
C TYR A 297 -8.35 5.58 -4.00
N LEU A 298 -8.41 6.90 -4.08
CA LEU A 298 -9.57 7.66 -4.52
C LEU A 298 -9.15 8.52 -5.71
N PHE A 299 -9.50 8.08 -6.91
CA PHE A 299 -9.21 8.79 -8.15
C PHE A 299 -10.28 9.84 -8.41
N LEU A 300 -9.87 11.10 -8.45
CA LEU A 300 -10.72 12.26 -8.70
C LEU A 300 -10.88 12.46 -10.20
N THR A 301 -12.01 12.02 -10.74
CA THR A 301 -12.32 12.16 -12.16
C THR A 301 -13.12 13.45 -12.39
N SER A 302 -13.74 13.63 -13.56
CA SER A 302 -14.63 14.77 -13.83
C SER A 302 -15.55 15.10 -12.64
N THR A 303 -15.92 16.37 -12.49
CA THR A 303 -16.39 17.07 -11.28
C THR A 303 -17.28 16.36 -10.26
N ASP A 304 -17.97 15.25 -10.59
CA ASP A 304 -19.02 14.65 -9.78
C ASP A 304 -18.77 13.17 -9.38
N GLN A 305 -17.62 12.57 -9.73
CA GLN A 305 -17.36 11.15 -9.46
C GLN A 305 -16.00 10.87 -8.81
N LEU A 306 -16.00 9.94 -7.85
CA LEU A 306 -14.80 9.43 -7.18
C LEU A 306 -14.71 7.93 -7.40
N ILE A 307 -13.66 7.51 -8.07
CA ILE A 307 -13.36 6.09 -8.24
C ILE A 307 -12.63 5.61 -6.99
N VAL A 308 -13.24 4.70 -6.25
CA VAL A 308 -12.67 4.12 -5.02
C VAL A 308 -12.11 2.74 -5.31
N LEU A 309 -10.84 2.54 -4.97
CA LEU A 309 -10.10 1.30 -5.19
C LEU A 309 -9.33 0.87 -3.95
N THR A 310 -9.56 -0.37 -3.53
CA THR A 310 -8.85 -1.03 -2.42
C THR A 310 -7.90 -2.13 -2.89
N ASN A 311 -8.05 -2.58 -4.14
CA ASN A 311 -7.18 -3.57 -4.75
C ASN A 311 -5.90 -2.90 -5.29
N SER A 312 -4.78 -3.15 -4.63
CA SER A 312 -3.46 -2.60 -5.00
C SER A 312 -3.09 -2.86 -6.46
N ASP A 313 -3.38 -4.05 -6.96
CA ASP A 313 -3.02 -4.47 -8.31
C ASP A 313 -3.80 -3.66 -9.36
N ALA A 314 -5.10 -3.44 -9.11
CA ALA A 314 -5.93 -2.57 -9.95
C ALA A 314 -5.49 -1.10 -9.91
N VAL A 315 -5.09 -0.59 -8.75
CA VAL A 315 -4.52 0.76 -8.62
C VAL A 315 -3.25 0.88 -9.46
N LEU A 316 -2.36 -0.11 -9.40
CA LEU A 316 -1.12 -0.11 -10.18
C LEU A 316 -1.41 -0.07 -11.69
N GLN A 317 -2.43 -0.80 -12.17
CA GLN A 317 -2.87 -0.70 -13.57
C GLN A 317 -3.35 0.72 -13.90
N LEU A 318 -4.19 1.34 -13.07
CA LEU A 318 -4.66 2.71 -13.32
C LEU A 318 -3.53 3.75 -13.27
N LEU A 319 -2.54 3.57 -12.39
CA LEU A 319 -1.38 4.46 -12.34
C LEU A 319 -0.66 4.52 -13.70
N PHE A 320 -0.65 3.42 -14.46
CA PHE A 320 -0.17 3.37 -15.84
C PHE A 320 -1.19 3.93 -16.84
N TYR A 321 -2.38 3.32 -16.91
CA TYR A 321 -3.33 3.56 -18.01
C TYR A 321 -3.85 5.00 -18.03
N CYS A 322 -3.92 5.68 -16.88
CA CYS A 322 -4.30 7.09 -16.85
C CYS A 322 -3.23 8.03 -17.42
N LEU A 323 -1.95 7.64 -17.48
CA LEU A 323 -0.87 8.47 -18.05
C LEU A 323 -0.63 8.21 -19.54
N GLN A 324 -1.34 7.26 -20.15
CA GLN A 324 -1.13 6.95 -21.57
C GLN A 324 -1.39 8.18 -22.45
N LEU A 325 -0.55 8.34 -23.47
CA LEU A 325 -0.75 9.38 -24.47
C LEU A 325 -1.79 8.91 -25.48
N ASP A 326 -2.67 9.83 -25.87
CA ASP A 326 -3.46 9.65 -27.07
C ASP A 326 -2.52 9.69 -28.29
N PRO A 327 -2.76 8.90 -29.35
CA PRO A 327 -1.88 8.86 -30.54
C PRO A 327 -1.68 10.21 -31.24
N GLN A 328 -2.60 11.16 -31.03
CA GLN A 328 -2.55 12.51 -31.61
C GLN A 328 -1.88 13.54 -30.70
N GLN A 329 -1.60 13.17 -29.45
CA GLN A 329 -1.10 14.08 -28.43
C GLN A 329 0.43 14.19 -28.47
N GLN A 330 0.95 15.40 -28.34
CA GLN A 330 2.39 15.62 -28.19
C GLN A 330 2.88 15.22 -26.79
N LEU A 331 4.09 14.65 -26.72
CA LEU A 331 4.74 14.24 -25.47
C LEU A 331 4.94 15.42 -24.51
N LEU A 332 5.29 16.59 -25.04
CA LEU A 332 5.46 17.81 -24.26
C LEU A 332 4.16 18.22 -23.54
N ASP A 333 3.04 18.22 -24.27
CA ASP A 333 1.73 18.56 -23.72
C ASP A 333 1.28 17.52 -22.69
N ALA A 334 1.56 16.23 -22.91
CA ALA A 334 1.26 15.17 -21.96
C ALA A 334 2.02 15.36 -20.64
N ALA A 335 3.33 15.60 -20.74
CA ALA A 335 4.16 15.87 -19.59
C ALA A 335 3.68 17.13 -18.84
N ALA A 336 3.39 18.23 -19.54
CA ALA A 336 2.89 19.45 -18.92
C ALA A 336 1.54 19.25 -18.20
N ARG A 337 0.58 18.57 -18.83
CA ARG A 337 -0.72 18.24 -18.19
C ARG A 337 -0.53 17.39 -16.93
N SER A 338 0.41 16.44 -16.97
CA SER A 338 0.68 15.58 -15.82
C SER A 338 1.25 16.31 -14.60
N LEU A 339 1.98 17.40 -14.85
CA LEU A 339 2.50 18.27 -13.80
C LEU A 339 1.41 19.20 -13.27
N SER A 340 0.60 19.80 -14.15
CA SER A 340 -0.53 20.66 -13.75
C SER A 340 -1.52 19.91 -12.86
N ALA A 341 -1.81 18.65 -13.21
CA ALA A 341 -2.70 17.78 -12.43
C ALA A 341 -2.25 17.60 -10.96
N HIS A 342 -0.96 17.75 -10.65
CA HIS A 342 -0.46 17.66 -9.27
C HIS A 342 -0.96 18.80 -8.36
N TRP A 343 -1.51 19.87 -8.94
CA TRP A 343 -2.05 21.03 -8.23
C TRP A 343 -3.60 21.12 -8.28
N GLU A 344 -4.27 20.18 -8.94
CA GLU A 344 -5.73 20.23 -9.18
C GLU A 344 -6.59 19.65 -8.03
N TYR A 345 -5.98 19.38 -6.88
CA TYR A 345 -6.65 18.86 -5.68
C TYR A 345 -7.49 19.91 -4.93
N GLU A 346 -7.43 21.18 -5.34
CA GLU A 346 -8.18 22.31 -4.74
C GLU A 346 -9.70 22.07 -4.72
N SER A 347 -10.21 21.38 -5.74
CA SER A 347 -11.63 21.02 -5.90
C SER A 347 -12.21 20.29 -4.69
N ILE A 348 -11.36 19.59 -3.92
CA ILE A 348 -11.74 18.87 -2.69
C ILE A 348 -12.20 19.84 -1.58
N LYS A 349 -11.74 21.10 -1.59
CA LYS A 349 -12.04 22.08 -0.54
C LYS A 349 -13.42 22.72 -0.64
N GLN A 350 -13.85 23.04 -1.86
CA GLN A 350 -14.84 24.11 -2.05
C GLN A 350 -16.31 23.68 -2.01
N SER A 351 -16.68 22.41 -2.29
CA SER A 351 -18.07 21.91 -2.06
C SER A 351 -18.39 20.46 -2.43
N VAL A 352 -17.44 19.59 -2.80
CA VAL A 352 -17.83 18.41 -3.61
C VAL A 352 -17.83 17.07 -2.87
N MET A 353 -17.35 16.96 -1.62
CA MET A 353 -17.47 15.65 -0.95
C MET A 353 -18.94 15.27 -0.66
N GLN A 354 -19.90 16.18 -0.51
CA GLN A 354 -21.30 15.78 -0.21
C GLN A 354 -22.07 15.23 -1.43
N GLU A 355 -21.67 15.62 -2.65
CA GLU A 355 -22.36 15.22 -3.89
C GLU A 355 -21.55 14.23 -4.75
N ILE A 356 -20.26 14.02 -4.49
CA ILE A 356 -19.47 13.06 -5.25
C ILE A 356 -19.93 11.63 -4.96
N GLY A 357 -20.48 11.00 -6.00
CA GLY A 357 -20.79 9.58 -6.03
C GLY A 357 -19.50 8.75 -5.96
N CYS A 358 -19.39 7.93 -4.92
CA CYS A 358 -18.31 6.94 -4.82
C CYS A 358 -18.66 5.73 -5.67
N VAL A 359 -17.87 5.48 -6.72
CA VAL A 359 -18.05 4.32 -7.60
C VAL A 359 -17.05 3.25 -7.21
N ASP A 360 -17.56 2.09 -6.76
CA ASP A 360 -16.75 0.87 -6.65
C ASP A 360 -16.44 0.37 -8.07
N TYR A 361 -15.27 0.76 -8.54
CA TYR A 361 -14.91 0.66 -9.94
C TYR A 361 -14.77 -0.79 -10.42
N LEU A 362 -14.27 -1.69 -9.56
CA LEU A 362 -14.12 -3.10 -9.92
C LEU A 362 -15.48 -3.80 -10.04
N ARG A 363 -16.45 -3.43 -9.19
CA ARG A 363 -17.84 -3.93 -9.32
C ARG A 363 -18.49 -3.41 -10.60
N ALA A 364 -18.25 -2.15 -10.95
CA ALA A 364 -18.76 -1.55 -12.19
C ALA A 364 -18.19 -2.25 -13.44
N ILE A 365 -16.87 -2.47 -13.49
CA ILE A 365 -16.19 -3.19 -14.58
C ILE A 365 -16.74 -4.61 -14.72
N SER A 366 -16.84 -5.35 -13.61
CA SER A 366 -17.32 -6.73 -13.61
C SER A 366 -18.75 -6.84 -14.18
N SER A 367 -19.62 -5.89 -13.84
CA SER A 367 -20.99 -5.82 -14.35
C SER A 367 -21.02 -5.49 -15.84
N SER A 368 -20.16 -4.60 -16.31
CA SER A 368 -20.06 -4.20 -17.72
C SER A 368 -19.54 -5.32 -18.62
N LEU A 369 -18.62 -6.17 -18.13
CA LEU A 369 -18.04 -7.28 -18.88
C LEU A 369 -19.03 -8.44 -19.10
N LEU A 370 -20.04 -8.59 -18.24
CA LEU A 370 -21.11 -9.57 -18.42
C LEU A 370 -22.16 -9.13 -19.45
N GLY A 371 -22.21 -7.85 -19.82
CA GLY A 371 -23.11 -7.31 -20.85
C GLY A 371 -22.47 -7.34 -22.24
N THR A 372 -23.24 -7.70 -23.27
CA THR A 372 -22.80 -7.87 -24.68
C THR A 372 -22.32 -6.59 -25.39
N GLN A 373 -21.97 -5.51 -24.69
CA GLN A 373 -21.60 -4.22 -25.28
C GLN A 373 -20.30 -3.68 -24.67
N MET A 374 -19.15 -4.10 -25.24
CA MET A 374 -17.85 -3.42 -25.03
C MET A 374 -17.67 -2.28 -26.04
N ASN A 375 -18.56 -1.29 -26.02
CA ASN A 375 -18.25 0.02 -26.57
C ASN A 375 -17.69 0.83 -25.41
N GLY A 376 -16.55 1.52 -25.59
CA GLY A 376 -15.80 2.21 -24.52
C GLY A 376 -16.69 3.09 -23.65
N THR A 377 -17.25 2.52 -22.59
CA THR A 377 -18.07 3.22 -21.63
C THR A 377 -17.11 3.93 -20.71
N ALA A 378 -17.23 5.26 -20.61
CA ALA A 378 -16.56 6.02 -19.58
C ALA A 378 -17.10 5.55 -18.21
N ILE A 379 -16.44 4.57 -17.60
CA ILE A 379 -16.78 4.15 -16.25
C ILE A 379 -16.17 5.19 -15.32
N GLY A 380 -16.97 5.77 -14.42
CA GLY A 380 -16.42 6.73 -13.47
C GLY A 380 -15.92 8.04 -14.12
N GLY A 381 -16.27 8.34 -15.37
CA GLY A 381 -15.69 9.47 -16.12
C GLY A 381 -14.27 9.25 -16.67
N LEU A 382 -13.70 8.03 -16.56
CA LEU A 382 -12.44 7.64 -17.21
C LEU A 382 -12.72 6.87 -18.50
N GLU A 383 -12.19 7.36 -19.62
CA GLU A 383 -12.13 6.61 -20.86
C GLU A 383 -10.87 5.74 -20.86
N LEU A 384 -11.04 4.42 -20.67
CA LEU A 384 -9.95 3.46 -20.63
C LEU A 384 -9.90 2.59 -21.88
N SER A 385 -8.68 2.18 -22.27
CA SER A 385 -8.49 1.23 -23.38
C SER A 385 -9.07 -0.16 -23.04
N LYS A 386 -9.28 -1.00 -24.07
CA LYS A 386 -9.74 -2.38 -23.86
C LYS A 386 -8.71 -3.20 -23.07
N GLU A 387 -7.43 -2.99 -23.33
CA GLU A 387 -6.32 -3.62 -22.60
C GLU A 387 -6.33 -3.21 -21.12
N ALA A 388 -6.61 -1.94 -20.83
CA ALA A 388 -6.75 -1.45 -19.46
C ALA A 388 -7.90 -2.16 -18.73
N MET A 389 -9.06 -2.24 -19.38
CA MET A 389 -10.25 -2.91 -18.85
C MET A 389 -10.00 -4.39 -18.56
N LEU A 390 -9.31 -5.09 -19.45
CA LEU A 390 -8.94 -6.50 -19.25
C LEU A 390 -7.95 -6.69 -18.10
N SER A 391 -6.94 -5.82 -17.99
CA SER A 391 -5.94 -5.89 -16.92
C SER A 391 -6.56 -5.64 -15.54
N LEU A 392 -7.48 -4.67 -15.45
CA LEU A 392 -8.24 -4.41 -14.23
C LEU A 392 -9.17 -5.56 -13.85
N ALA A 393 -9.83 -6.17 -14.85
CA ALA A 393 -10.67 -7.34 -14.64
C ALA A 393 -9.87 -8.55 -14.14
N ALA A 394 -8.67 -8.77 -14.69
CA ALA A 394 -7.76 -9.81 -14.23
C ALA A 394 -7.33 -9.59 -12.77
N ALA A 395 -6.97 -8.36 -12.39
CA ALA A 395 -6.64 -8.01 -11.01
C ALA A 395 -7.82 -8.25 -10.04
N ALA A 396 -9.04 -7.90 -10.45
CA ALA A 396 -10.25 -8.15 -9.66
C ALA A 396 -10.54 -9.65 -9.51
N GLN A 397 -10.43 -10.41 -10.60
CA GLN A 397 -10.67 -11.85 -10.59
C GLN A 397 -9.62 -12.60 -9.77
N TRP A 398 -8.38 -12.12 -9.78
CA TRP A 398 -7.30 -12.68 -8.96
C TRP A 398 -7.58 -12.53 -7.46
N GLU A 399 -8.07 -11.36 -7.03
CA GLU A 399 -8.46 -11.15 -5.63
C GLU A 399 -9.67 -12.02 -5.25
N LYS A 400 -10.67 -12.12 -6.12
CA LYS A 400 -11.81 -13.04 -5.94
C LYS A 400 -11.36 -14.49 -5.80
N GLN A 401 -10.33 -14.91 -6.55
CA GLN A 401 -9.77 -16.25 -6.43
C GLN A 401 -9.11 -16.47 -5.06
N ARG A 402 -8.46 -15.45 -4.48
CA ARG A 402 -7.93 -15.50 -3.11
C ARG A 402 -9.05 -15.67 -2.09
N GLU A 403 -10.16 -14.95 -2.22
CA GLU A 403 -11.34 -15.09 -1.34
C GLU A 403 -11.96 -16.49 -1.42
N ILE A 404 -12.10 -17.05 -2.62
CA ILE A 404 -12.59 -18.43 -2.82
C ILE A 404 -11.64 -19.44 -2.17
N ASN A 405 -10.32 -19.24 -2.31
CA ASN A 405 -9.34 -20.11 -1.68
C ASN A 405 -9.40 -20.03 -0.16
N GLN A 406 -9.56 -18.82 0.40
CA GLN A 406 -9.77 -18.62 1.84
C GLN A 406 -11.02 -19.37 2.33
N ALA A 407 -12.16 -19.19 1.67
CA ALA A 407 -13.40 -19.89 2.03
C ALA A 407 -13.26 -21.42 1.98
N LYS A 408 -12.50 -21.96 1.02
CA LYS A 408 -12.18 -23.39 0.95
C LYS A 408 -11.31 -23.85 2.12
N ILE A 409 -10.32 -23.05 2.52
CA ILE A 409 -9.47 -23.32 3.68
C ILE A 409 -10.33 -23.30 4.96
N ASP A 410 -11.14 -22.27 5.13
CA ASP A 410 -12.03 -22.10 6.29
C ASP A 410 -13.04 -23.26 6.41
N ALA A 411 -13.63 -23.69 5.29
CA ALA A 411 -14.51 -24.85 5.27
C ALA A 411 -13.79 -26.14 5.72
N ASN A 412 -12.50 -26.28 5.40
CA ASN A 412 -11.68 -27.41 5.83
C ASN A 412 -11.22 -27.31 7.30
N CYS A 413 -11.35 -26.15 7.96
CA CYS A 413 -11.02 -26.01 9.39
C CYS A 413 -11.82 -26.99 10.28
N SER A 414 -13.05 -27.33 9.92
CA SER A 414 -13.85 -28.34 10.64
C SER A 414 -13.17 -29.72 10.65
N LYS A 415 -12.65 -30.17 9.49
CA LYS A 415 -11.90 -31.44 9.37
C LYS A 415 -10.61 -31.41 10.18
N ILE A 416 -9.93 -30.26 10.19
CA ILE A 416 -8.72 -30.06 11.02
C ILE A 416 -9.08 -30.16 12.50
N GLN A 417 -10.18 -29.56 12.95
CA GLN A 417 -10.65 -29.64 14.33
C GLN A 417 -11.02 -31.08 14.74
N GLU A 418 -11.67 -31.85 13.86
CA GLU A 418 -11.99 -33.26 14.11
C GLU A 418 -10.73 -34.14 14.24
N ALA A 419 -9.75 -33.91 13.37
CA ALA A 419 -8.49 -34.63 13.42
C ALA A 419 -7.65 -34.23 14.64
N LEU A 420 -7.64 -32.95 15.04
CA LEU A 420 -7.04 -32.50 16.31
C LEU A 420 -7.73 -33.11 17.53
N LYS A 421 -9.07 -33.25 17.51
CA LYS A 421 -9.81 -33.94 18.57
C LYS A 421 -9.40 -35.41 18.67
N SER A 422 -9.32 -36.10 17.53
CA SER A 422 -8.86 -37.49 17.45
C SER A 422 -7.43 -37.64 18.00
N LEU A 423 -6.55 -36.70 17.69
CA LEU A 423 -5.17 -36.68 18.18
C LEU A 423 -5.10 -36.47 19.70
N ASN A 424 -5.92 -35.57 20.26
CA ASN A 424 -5.97 -35.36 21.70
C ASN A 424 -6.51 -36.59 22.44
N GLU A 425 -7.44 -37.34 21.83
CA GLU A 425 -7.91 -38.61 22.34
C GLU A 425 -6.81 -39.68 22.30
N TYR A 426 -6.06 -39.77 21.20
CA TYR A 426 -4.87 -40.64 21.11
C TYR A 426 -3.85 -40.32 22.21
N LYS A 427 -3.55 -39.04 22.42
CA LYS A 427 -2.65 -38.59 23.48
C LYS A 427 -3.12 -39.05 24.86
N ARG A 428 -4.40 -38.87 25.18
CA ARG A 428 -5.00 -39.33 26.45
C ARG A 428 -4.91 -40.85 26.61
N THR A 429 -5.15 -41.61 25.55
CA THR A 429 -5.05 -43.08 25.58
C THR A 429 -3.61 -43.55 25.82
N CYS A 430 -2.62 -42.90 25.21
CA CYS A 430 -1.21 -43.20 25.47
C CYS A 430 -0.82 -42.89 26.92
N GLU A 431 -1.26 -41.73 27.44
CA GLU A 431 -1.06 -41.33 28.84
C GLU A 431 -1.65 -42.34 29.84
N LEU A 432 -2.83 -42.91 29.53
CA LEU A 432 -3.44 -43.97 30.34
C LEU A 432 -2.63 -45.27 30.39
N HIS A 433 -1.85 -45.56 29.33
CA HIS A 433 -0.95 -46.70 29.27
C HIS A 433 0.45 -46.40 29.84
N GLU A 434 0.66 -45.22 30.44
CA GLU A 434 1.95 -44.74 30.95
C GLU A 434 3.05 -44.65 29.86
N VAL A 435 2.64 -44.49 28.59
CA VAL A 435 3.57 -44.36 27.45
C VAL A 435 3.39 -42.98 26.81
N SER A 436 4.50 -42.33 26.45
CA SER A 436 4.45 -41.11 25.67
C SER A 436 3.81 -41.37 24.30
N TYR A 437 2.86 -40.53 23.90
CA TYR A 437 2.24 -40.62 22.56
C TYR A 437 3.29 -40.51 21.43
N TYR A 438 4.42 -39.84 21.67
CA TYR A 438 5.55 -39.82 20.73
C TYR A 438 6.19 -41.19 20.57
N ASP A 439 6.48 -41.88 21.67
CA ASP A 439 7.13 -43.18 21.67
C ASP A 439 6.19 -44.29 21.17
N SER A 440 4.93 -44.26 21.62
CA SER A 440 3.87 -45.15 21.14
C SER A 440 3.72 -45.01 19.62
N PHE A 441 3.70 -43.78 19.12
CA PHE A 441 3.65 -43.51 17.70
C PHE A 441 4.92 -43.99 16.98
N LYS A 442 6.12 -43.70 17.50
CA LYS A 442 7.39 -44.10 16.85
C LYS A 442 7.43 -45.62 16.64
N LEU A 443 6.98 -46.38 17.63
CA LEU A 443 6.96 -47.83 17.61
C LEU A 443 5.83 -48.43 16.76
N GLN A 444 4.69 -47.73 16.57
CA GLN A 444 3.44 -48.23 15.94
C GLN A 444 3.14 -49.70 16.24
N ARG A 445 2.91 -50.04 17.50
CA ARG A 445 2.63 -51.44 17.89
C ARG A 445 1.15 -51.77 17.76
N GLU A 446 0.29 -50.77 17.78
CA GLU A 446 -1.16 -50.95 17.79
C GLU A 446 -1.87 -50.27 16.61
N VAL A 447 -3.08 -50.74 16.32
CA VAL A 447 -3.92 -50.21 15.24
C VAL A 447 -4.23 -48.72 15.45
N HIS A 448 -4.35 -48.29 16.71
CA HIS A 448 -4.60 -46.90 17.05
C HIS A 448 -3.39 -45.97 16.74
N ASP A 449 -2.15 -46.51 16.75
CA ASP A 449 -0.96 -45.79 16.32
C ASP A 449 -0.95 -45.58 14.79
N PHE A 450 -1.35 -46.61 14.03
CA PHE A 450 -1.45 -46.53 12.56
C PHE A 450 -2.55 -45.55 12.13
N ASN A 451 -3.70 -45.57 12.79
CA ASN A 451 -4.79 -44.62 12.53
C ASN A 451 -4.37 -43.17 12.83
N SER A 452 -3.53 -42.97 13.84
CA SER A 452 -2.95 -41.66 14.16
C SER A 452 -1.95 -41.19 13.10
N ASN A 453 -1.27 -42.11 12.42
CA ASN A 453 -0.39 -41.77 11.29
C ASN A 453 -1.17 -41.26 10.08
N VAL A 454 -2.35 -41.83 9.82
CA VAL A 454 -3.22 -41.40 8.72
C VAL A 454 -3.83 -40.01 8.98
N ARG A 455 -4.00 -39.63 10.25
CA ARG A 455 -4.64 -38.35 10.67
C ARG A 455 -3.66 -37.32 11.22
N ARG A 456 -2.38 -37.46 10.88
CA ARG A 456 -1.30 -36.68 11.47
C ARG A 456 -1.42 -35.21 11.10
N LEU A 457 -1.36 -34.33 12.10
CA LEU A 457 -1.50 -32.88 11.94
C LEU A 457 -0.48 -32.08 12.74
N VAL A 458 0.42 -32.72 13.49
CA VAL A 458 1.30 -32.03 14.43
C VAL A 458 2.76 -32.43 14.25
N GLU A 459 3.61 -31.42 14.36
CA GLU A 459 5.07 -31.50 14.21
C GLU A 459 5.74 -32.58 15.07
N PRO A 460 5.41 -32.79 16.37
CA PRO A 460 6.05 -33.84 17.17
C PRO A 460 5.82 -35.24 16.59
N LEU A 461 4.67 -35.44 15.97
CA LEU A 461 4.43 -36.64 15.22
C LEU A 461 5.32 -36.59 13.96
N ASP A 462 5.26 -35.60 13.08
CA ASP A 462 6.15 -35.54 11.89
C ASP A 462 7.63 -35.85 12.18
N ILE A 463 8.18 -35.33 13.27
CA ILE A 463 9.49 -35.69 13.82
C ILE A 463 9.59 -37.20 14.11
N ALA A 464 8.66 -37.80 14.85
CA ALA A 464 8.62 -39.25 15.07
C ALA A 464 8.59 -40.08 13.77
N ASN A 465 7.94 -39.63 12.68
CA ASN A 465 8.05 -40.36 11.39
C ASN A 465 9.45 -40.27 10.85
N TYR A 466 10.00 -39.05 10.88
CA TYR A 466 11.26 -38.74 10.26
C TYR A 466 12.36 -39.65 10.82
N TYR A 467 12.43 -39.76 12.15
CA TYR A 467 13.37 -40.66 12.82
C TYR A 467 12.95 -42.14 12.75
N ARG A 468 11.66 -42.47 12.65
CA ARG A 468 11.20 -43.86 12.44
C ARG A 468 11.69 -44.42 11.10
N HIS A 469 11.68 -43.59 10.05
CA HIS A 469 12.11 -43.98 8.71
C HIS A 469 13.61 -43.75 8.48
N SER A 470 14.38 -43.55 9.55
CA SER A 470 15.83 -43.27 9.47
C SER A 470 16.18 -42.13 8.52
N LYS A 471 15.26 -41.18 8.26
CA LYS A 471 15.55 -40.05 7.37
C LYS A 471 16.69 -39.20 7.89
N ASN A 472 16.97 -39.26 9.18
CA ASN A 472 18.10 -38.59 9.79
C ASN A 472 19.46 -39.14 9.34
N GLU A 473 19.52 -40.39 8.91
CA GLU A 473 20.73 -41.02 8.36
C GLU A 473 20.97 -40.58 6.92
N ASP A 474 19.90 -40.30 6.17
CA ASP A 474 19.96 -39.89 4.76
C ASP A 474 20.07 -38.37 4.57
N THR A 475 19.35 -37.60 5.38
CA THR A 475 19.14 -36.16 5.16
C THR A 475 19.63 -35.25 6.30
N GLY A 476 20.16 -35.82 7.39
CA GLY A 476 20.72 -35.06 8.52
C GLY A 476 19.73 -34.85 9.67
N SER A 477 20.02 -33.93 10.59
CA SER A 477 19.07 -33.63 11.67
C SER A 477 17.76 -33.03 11.13
N TYR A 478 16.65 -33.24 11.85
CA TYR A 478 15.34 -32.69 11.46
C TYR A 478 15.30 -31.14 11.47
N LEU A 479 16.09 -30.54 12.36
CA LEU A 479 16.39 -29.10 12.41
C LEU A 479 17.70 -28.86 11.68
#